data_AF-A0A385THL1-F1
#
_entry.id   AF-A0A385THL1-F1
#
_cell.length_a   1.000
_cell.length_b   1.000
_cell.length_c   1.000
_cell.angle_alpha   90.00
_cell.angle_beta   90.00
_cell.angle_gamma   90.00
#
_symmetry.space_group_name_H-M   'P 1'
#
loop_
_entity.id
_entity.type
_entity.pdbx_description
1 polymer ?
#
loop_
_entity_poly.entity_id
_entity_poly.type
_entity_poly.pdbx_seq_one_letter_code
_entity_poly.pdbx_strand_id
1 'polypeptide(L)'
;MPAKPWSLQEQLAAYAWLQALGTNIAALGQTKMLSKRKKEQDEGQRLSILGNAMQSIAIAAQAEITAELRGTATNKKANDLTVAGNLLQSVGNALQVIAGAEDS
;
A
#
# COMPACT_ATOMS: atom_id res chain seq x y z
N MET A 1 -32.02 14.24 -2.08
CA MET A 1 -31.91 12.77 -2.10
C MET A 1 -30.48 12.42 -1.68
N PRO A 2 -30.25 11.58 -0.65
CA PRO A 2 -28.89 11.16 -0.30
C PRO A 2 -28.30 10.29 -1.43
N ALA A 3 -27.00 10.38 -1.64
CA ALA A 3 -26.30 9.57 -2.63
C ALA A 3 -26.42 8.08 -2.28
N LYS A 4 -26.59 7.23 -3.30
CA LYS A 4 -26.60 5.77 -3.14
C LYS A 4 -25.22 5.32 -2.61
N PRO A 5 -25.15 4.53 -1.53
CA PRO A 5 -23.88 4.01 -1.04
C PRO A 5 -23.24 3.05 -2.06
N TRP A 6 -21.92 3.08 -2.18
CA TRP A 6 -21.17 2.21 -3.09
C TRP A 6 -21.29 0.74 -2.70
N SER A 7 -21.46 -0.12 -3.70
CA SER A 7 -21.39 -1.58 -3.57
C SER A 7 -19.98 -2.03 -3.19
N LEU A 8 -19.87 -3.22 -2.59
CA LEU A 8 -18.58 -3.82 -2.22
C LEU A 8 -17.65 -4.00 -3.43
N GLN A 9 -18.19 -4.25 -4.62
CA GLN A 9 -17.39 -4.37 -5.85
C GLN A 9 -16.81 -3.02 -6.28
N GLU A 10 -17.60 -1.93 -6.19
CA GLU A 10 -17.13 -0.56 -6.47
C GLU A 10 -16.05 -0.14 -5.47
N GLN A 11 -16.22 -0.50 -4.19
CA GLN A 11 -15.20 -0.25 -3.17
C GLN A 11 -13.91 -1.03 -3.46
N LEU A 12 -14.01 -2.32 -3.79
CA LEU A 12 -12.85 -3.15 -4.15
C LEU A 12 -12.09 -2.57 -5.35
N ALA A 13 -12.80 -2.12 -6.38
CA ALA A 13 -12.20 -1.47 -7.54
C ALA A 13 -11.50 -0.16 -7.15
N ALA A 14 -12.10 0.66 -6.28
CA ALA A 14 -11.47 1.88 -5.80
C ALA A 14 -10.16 1.61 -5.05
N TYR A 15 -10.12 0.56 -4.21
CA TYR A 15 -8.88 0.18 -3.53
C TYR A 15 -7.84 -0.43 -4.47
N ALA A 16 -8.23 -1.16 -5.51
CA ALA A 16 -7.30 -1.61 -6.54
C ALA A 16 -6.65 -0.43 -7.28
N TRP A 17 -7.42 0.63 -7.58
CA TRP A 17 -6.89 1.88 -8.13
C TRP A 17 -5.95 2.59 -7.16
N LEU A 18 -6.29 2.65 -5.86
CA LEU A 18 -5.41 3.23 -4.83
C LEU A 18 -4.08 2.47 -4.76
N GLN A 19 -4.12 1.14 -4.83
CA GLN A 19 -2.91 0.31 -4.85
C GLN A 19 -2.06 0.63 -6.09
N ALA A 20 -2.66 0.70 -7.28
CA ALA A 20 -1.95 1.02 -8.52
C ALA A 20 -1.29 2.41 -8.48
N LEU A 21 -1.97 3.41 -7.90
CA LEU A 21 -1.40 4.74 -7.68
C LEU A 21 -0.21 4.67 -6.73
N GLY A 22 -0.34 3.94 -5.62
CA GLY A 22 0.75 3.73 -4.67
C GLY A 22 1.96 3.05 -5.30
N THR A 23 1.77 2.04 -6.16
CA THR A 23 2.85 1.38 -6.89
C THR A 23 3.58 2.35 -7.83
N ASN A 24 2.86 3.20 -8.56
CA ASN A 24 3.48 4.20 -9.43
C ASN A 24 4.28 5.24 -8.64
N ILE A 25 3.73 5.74 -7.52
CA ILE A 25 4.43 6.69 -6.64
C ILE A 25 5.69 6.06 -6.06
N ALA A 26 5.62 4.79 -5.63
CA ALA A 26 6.77 4.07 -5.12
C ALA A 26 7.86 3.89 -6.18
N ALA A 27 7.48 3.51 -7.40
CA ALA A 27 8.42 3.36 -8.52
C ALA A 27 9.10 4.68 -8.90
N LEU A 28 8.37 5.81 -8.88
CA LEU A 28 8.94 7.15 -9.06
C LEU A 28 9.95 7.48 -7.95
N GLY A 29 9.62 7.14 -6.70
CA GLY A 29 10.52 7.30 -5.56
C GLY A 29 11.82 6.52 -5.74
N GLN A 30 11.71 5.23 -6.04
CA GLN A 30 12.85 4.34 -6.32
C GLN A 30 13.72 4.85 -7.48
N THR A 31 13.10 5.39 -8.54
CA THR A 31 13.84 5.99 -9.67
C THR A 31 14.67 7.19 -9.21
N LYS A 32 14.10 8.07 -8.36
CA LYS A 32 14.80 9.25 -7.84
C LYS A 32 15.92 8.91 -6.85
N MET A 33 15.80 7.82 -6.10
CA MET A 33 16.85 7.33 -5.19
C MET A 33 18.15 6.93 -5.91
N LEU A 34 18.09 6.63 -7.20
CA LEU A 34 19.27 6.35 -8.04
C LEU A 34 20.01 7.62 -8.48
N SER A 35 19.49 8.81 -8.17
CA SER A 35 20.16 10.06 -8.49
C SER A 35 21.45 10.24 -7.67
N LYS A 36 22.43 10.92 -8.27
CA LYS A 36 23.65 11.37 -7.58
C LYS A 36 23.42 12.57 -6.65
N ARG A 37 22.24 13.19 -6.67
CA ARG A 37 21.92 14.36 -5.85
C ARG A 37 21.23 13.94 -4.56
N LYS A 38 21.86 14.20 -3.39
CA LYS A 38 21.29 13.85 -2.06
C LYS A 38 19.85 14.34 -1.87
N LYS A 39 19.52 15.53 -2.37
CA LYS A 39 18.14 16.07 -2.35
C LYS A 39 17.13 15.21 -3.11
N GLU A 40 17.51 14.69 -4.28
CA GLU A 40 16.63 13.82 -5.07
C GLU A 40 16.51 12.43 -4.45
N GLN A 41 17.56 11.97 -3.75
CA GLN A 41 17.50 10.70 -3.01
C GLN A 41 16.53 10.78 -1.83
N ASP A 42 16.58 11.85 -1.03
CA ASP A 42 15.64 12.08 0.08
C ASP A 42 14.19 12.22 -0.43
N GLU A 43 13.97 13.00 -1.50
CA GLU A 43 12.67 13.08 -2.16
C GLU A 43 12.20 11.70 -2.66
N GLY A 44 13.11 10.92 -3.25
CA GLY A 44 12.84 9.57 -3.72
C GLY A 44 12.44 8.62 -2.60
N GLN A 45 13.11 8.69 -1.45
CA GLN A 45 12.77 7.90 -0.28
C GLN A 45 11.38 8.24 0.25
N ARG A 46 11.05 9.53 0.38
CA ARG A 46 9.71 9.99 0.82
C ARG A 46 8.60 9.50 -0.12
N LEU A 47 8.82 9.56 -1.42
CA LEU A 47 7.87 9.04 -2.42
C LEU A 47 7.74 7.52 -2.34
N SER A 48 8.84 6.79 -2.18
CA SER A 48 8.84 5.33 -1.98
C SER A 48 7.96 4.94 -0.79
N ILE A 49 8.18 5.60 0.34
CA ILE A 49 7.42 5.39 1.58
C ILE A 49 5.93 5.70 1.39
N LEU A 50 5.61 6.85 0.79
CA LEU A 50 4.23 7.25 0.53
C LEU A 50 3.50 6.23 -0.35
N GLY A 51 4.13 5.81 -1.44
CA GLY A 51 3.57 4.83 -2.37
C GLY A 51 3.33 3.48 -1.70
N ASN A 52 4.24 3.03 -0.83
CA ASN A 52 4.08 1.77 -0.12
C ASN A 52 3.03 1.86 1.01
N ALA A 53 2.87 3.01 1.66
CA ALA A 53 1.81 3.25 2.62
C ALA A 53 0.42 3.19 1.96
N MET A 54 0.26 3.83 0.79
CA MET A 54 -0.97 3.76 0.01
C MET A 54 -1.33 2.33 -0.41
N GLN A 55 -0.33 1.55 -0.87
CA GLN A 55 -0.52 0.13 -1.17
C GLN A 55 -0.94 -0.65 0.08
N SER A 56 -0.32 -0.42 1.23
CA SER A 56 -0.65 -1.13 2.48
C SER A 56 -2.10 -0.88 2.91
N ILE A 57 -2.57 0.38 2.84
CA ILE A 57 -3.97 0.74 3.13
C ILE A 57 -4.91 0.04 2.15
N ALA A 58 -4.59 0.10 0.85
CA ALA A 58 -5.40 -0.53 -0.17
C ALA A 58 -5.53 -2.04 0.02
N ILE A 59 -4.44 -2.73 0.37
CA ILE A 59 -4.50 -4.19 0.54
C ILE A 59 -5.21 -4.56 1.85
N ALA A 60 -5.05 -3.79 2.92
CA ALA A 60 -5.81 -3.99 4.16
C ALA A 60 -7.32 -3.87 3.92
N ALA A 61 -7.75 -2.81 3.24
CA ALA A 61 -9.17 -2.61 2.90
C ALA A 61 -9.70 -3.68 1.93
N GLN A 62 -8.90 -4.08 0.93
CA GLN A 62 -9.28 -5.18 0.03
C GLN A 62 -9.42 -6.51 0.80
N ALA A 63 -8.58 -6.77 1.80
CA ALA A 63 -8.67 -8.00 2.60
C ALA A 63 -9.95 -8.04 3.46
N GLU A 64 -10.35 -6.90 4.03
CA GLU A 64 -11.60 -6.75 4.78
C GLU A 64 -12.82 -6.94 3.87
N ILE A 65 -12.89 -6.21 2.75
CA ILE A 65 -14.00 -6.32 1.79
C ILE A 65 -14.07 -7.72 1.18
N THR A 66 -12.91 -8.30 0.85
CA THR A 66 -12.85 -9.67 0.34
C THR A 66 -13.30 -10.67 1.41
N ALA A 67 -13.01 -10.44 2.70
CA ALA A 67 -13.52 -11.28 3.78
C ALA A 67 -15.05 -11.16 3.93
N GLU A 68 -15.63 -9.97 3.76
CA GLU A 68 -17.09 -9.77 3.76
C GLU A 68 -17.76 -10.44 2.56
N LEU A 69 -17.21 -10.25 1.35
CA LEU A 69 -17.68 -10.93 0.15
C LEU A 69 -17.55 -12.46 0.29
N ARG A 70 -16.48 -12.94 0.93
CA ARG A 70 -16.20 -14.38 1.16
C ARG A 70 -16.74 -14.92 2.48
N GLY A 71 -17.46 -14.13 3.28
CA GLY A 71 -18.37 -14.66 4.31
C GLY A 71 -19.44 -15.59 3.73
N THR A 72 -19.53 -15.64 2.40
CA THR A 72 -20.30 -16.59 1.58
C THR A 72 -19.49 -17.78 1.02
N ALA A 73 -18.15 -17.81 1.11
CA ALA A 73 -17.29 -18.86 0.55
C ALA A 73 -15.98 -19.09 1.34
N THR A 74 -15.95 -20.20 2.07
CA THR A 74 -14.85 -20.83 2.81
C THR A 74 -13.45 -20.73 2.14
N ASN A 75 -12.53 -19.94 2.70
CA ASN A 75 -11.09 -20.27 2.82
C ASN A 75 -10.29 -19.20 3.61
N LYS A 76 -10.18 -19.39 4.93
CA LYS A 76 -9.59 -18.46 5.91
C LYS A 76 -8.07 -18.32 5.85
N LYS A 77 -7.35 -19.36 5.39
CA LYS A 77 -5.89 -19.51 5.53
C LYS A 77 -5.04 -18.69 4.53
N ALA A 78 -5.57 -18.43 3.33
CA ALA A 78 -4.88 -17.62 2.33
C ALA A 78 -4.92 -16.12 2.67
N ASN A 79 -5.97 -15.67 3.36
CA ASN A 79 -6.13 -14.27 3.78
C ASN A 79 -5.12 -13.91 4.87
N ASP A 80 -4.90 -14.80 5.83
CA ASP A 80 -3.95 -14.58 6.93
C ASP A 80 -2.50 -14.41 6.41
N LEU A 81 -2.13 -15.13 5.34
CA LEU A 81 -0.77 -15.03 4.77
C LEU A 81 -0.58 -13.76 3.93
N THR A 82 -1.61 -13.30 3.21
CA THR A 82 -1.59 -12.02 2.50
C THR A 82 -1.54 -10.86 3.49
N VAL A 83 -2.37 -10.88 4.53
CA VAL A 83 -2.36 -9.88 5.61
C VAL A 83 -0.99 -9.84 6.29
N ALA A 84 -0.41 -11.00 6.63
CA ALA A 84 0.94 -11.09 7.19
C ALA A 84 2.00 -10.53 6.22
N GLY A 85 1.89 -10.80 4.92
CA GLY A 85 2.78 -10.26 3.90
C GLY A 85 2.73 -8.74 3.78
N ASN A 86 1.53 -8.14 3.90
CA ASN A 86 1.37 -6.68 3.89
C ASN A 86 1.87 -6.04 5.18
N LEU A 87 1.61 -6.66 6.33
CA LEU A 87 2.16 -6.22 7.61
C LEU A 87 3.68 -6.22 7.56
N LEU A 88 4.29 -7.31 7.06
CA LEU A 88 5.73 -7.42 6.89
C LEU A 88 6.28 -6.35 5.94
N GLN A 89 5.61 -6.08 4.82
CA GLN A 89 5.97 -4.97 3.92
C GLN A 89 5.87 -3.62 4.63
N SER A 90 4.81 -3.37 5.41
CA SER A 90 4.65 -2.11 6.17
C SER A 90 5.77 -1.91 7.20
N VAL A 91 6.18 -2.99 7.88
CA VAL A 91 7.32 -2.98 8.81
C VAL A 91 8.62 -2.71 8.06
N GLY A 92 8.82 -3.33 6.90
CA GLY A 92 9.98 -3.05 6.03
C GLY A 92 10.03 -1.60 5.56
N ASN A 93 8.88 -0.98 5.26
CA ASN A 93 8.80 0.43 4.90
C ASN A 93 9.10 1.35 6.10
N ALA A 94 8.57 1.02 7.28
CA ALA A 94 8.84 1.77 8.50
C ALA A 94 10.33 1.71 8.88
N LEU A 95 10.96 0.55 8.73
CA LEU A 95 12.41 0.39 8.93
C LEU A 95 13.23 1.19 7.90
N GLN A 96 12.79 1.24 6.64
CA GLN A 96 13.41 2.11 5.62
C GLN A 96 13.33 3.60 5.99
N VAL A 97 12.22 4.05 6.62
CA VAL A 97 12.09 5.43 7.12
C VAL A 97 13.10 5.69 8.23
N ILE A 98 13.17 4.79 9.21
CA ILE A 98 14.04 4.94 10.39
C ILE A 98 15.52 4.92 9.97
N ALA A 99 15.92 3.97 9.12
CA ALA A 99 17.28 3.90 8.61
C ALA A 99 17.68 5.13 7.79
N GLY A 100 16.75 5.70 7.00
CA GLY A 100 17.00 6.96 6.30
C GLY A 100 17.12 8.19 7.20
N ALA A 101 16.50 8.16 8.38
CA ALA A 101 16.60 9.23 9.36
C ALA A 101 17.95 9.25 10.09
N GLU A 102 18.64 8.12 10.20
CA GLU A 102 19.96 8.00 10.84
C GLU A 102 21.13 8.43 9.93
N ASP A 103 20.94 8.44 8.60
CA ASP A 103 21.95 8.87 7.60
C ASP A 103 21.87 10.38 7.21
N SER A 104 21.05 11.18 7.92
CA SER A 104 20.85 12.61 7.66
C SER A 104 21.81 13.52 8.43
#